data_AF-A0A2W6URS9-F1
#
_entry.id   AF-A0A2W6URS9-F1
#
_cell.length_a   1.000
_cell.length_b   1.000
_cell.length_c   1.000
_cell.angle_alpha   90.00
_cell.angle_beta   90.00
_cell.angle_gamma   90.00
#
_symmetry.space_group_name_H-M   'P 1'
#
loop_
_entity.id
_entity.type
_entity.pdbx_description
1 polymer ?
#
loop_
_entity_poly.entity_id
_entity_poly.type
_entity_poly.pdbx_seq_one_letter_code
_entity_poly.pdbx_strand_id
1 'polypeptide(L)'
;MEEWVGEAAEQLERITRDPMADAAHGAIRVVSVSAPTGHARYQELTVQAQVSALGIEEKTQPLVVVLDTRRLPPVGAVLPARISRTHEGMIEVDWESLAR
;
A
#
# COMPACT_ATOMS: atom_id res chain seq x y z
N MET A 1 -11.93 16.32 -19.12
CA MET A 1 -11.77 16.85 -17.74
C MET A 1 -10.56 16.21 -17.03
N GLU A 2 -9.90 15.22 -17.64
CA GLU A 2 -8.76 14.47 -17.05
C GLU A 2 -7.39 15.16 -17.25
N GLU A 3 -7.23 15.94 -18.32
CA GLU A 3 -5.95 16.57 -18.69
C GLU A 3 -5.45 17.61 -17.66
N TRP A 4 -6.37 18.40 -17.10
CA TRP A 4 -6.05 19.38 -16.05
C TRP A 4 -5.64 18.73 -14.72
N VAL A 5 -6.09 17.52 -14.43
CA VAL A 5 -5.77 16.82 -13.18
C VAL A 5 -4.36 16.21 -13.25
N GLY A 6 -3.98 15.70 -14.43
CA GLY A 6 -2.63 15.20 -14.67
C GLY A 6 -1.57 16.29 -14.57
N GLU A 7 -1.80 17.44 -15.21
CA GLU A 7 -0.86 18.57 -15.18
C GLU A 7 -0.67 19.14 -13.74
N ALA A 8 -1.74 19.17 -12.95
CA ALA A 8 -1.68 19.60 -11.56
C ALA A 8 -0.87 18.63 -10.67
N ALA A 9 -0.99 17.32 -10.88
CA ALA A 9 -0.25 16.29 -10.14
C ALA A 9 1.26 16.38 -10.42
N GLU A 10 1.67 16.49 -11.69
CA GLU A 10 3.08 16.64 -12.07
C GLU A 10 3.71 17.94 -11.51
N GLN A 11 2.95 19.03 -11.47
CA GLN A 11 3.43 20.27 -10.86
C GLN A 11 3.59 20.15 -9.33
N LEU A 12 2.67 19.47 -8.65
CA LEU A 12 2.74 19.25 -7.21
C LEU A 12 3.94 18.38 -6.81
N GLU A 13 4.18 17.29 -7.54
CA GLU A 13 5.36 16.44 -7.33
C GLU A 13 6.66 17.24 -7.52
N ARG A 14 6.74 18.06 -8.58
CA ARG A 14 7.94 18.87 -8.85
C ARG A 14 8.25 19.89 -7.75
N ILE A 15 7.20 20.47 -7.14
CA ILE A 15 7.33 21.47 -6.08
C ILE A 15 7.66 20.81 -4.73
N THR A 16 7.03 19.69 -4.41
CA THR A 16 7.16 19.01 -3.11
C THR A 16 8.27 17.96 -3.07
N ARG A 17 8.72 17.48 -4.23
CA ARG A 17 9.55 16.28 -4.42
C ARG A 17 8.99 15.04 -3.70
N ASP A 18 7.67 15.01 -3.49
CA ASP A 18 6.98 13.91 -2.85
C ASP A 18 6.26 13.06 -3.91
N PRO A 19 6.70 11.82 -4.17
CA PRO A 19 6.05 10.93 -5.12
C PRO A 19 4.65 10.44 -4.67
N MET A 20 4.24 10.76 -3.43
CA MET A 20 2.90 10.54 -2.89
C MET A 20 2.01 11.80 -2.96
N ALA A 21 2.46 12.88 -3.60
CA ALA A 21 1.71 14.14 -3.70
C ALA A 21 0.35 13.99 -4.41
N ASP A 22 0.23 13.00 -5.29
CA ASP A 22 -0.99 12.69 -6.06
C ASP A 22 -1.79 11.50 -5.49
N ALA A 23 -1.40 10.99 -4.32
CA ALA A 23 -1.90 9.72 -3.82
C ALA A 23 -3.41 9.77 -3.52
N ALA A 24 -4.11 8.73 -3.98
CA ALA A 24 -5.51 8.51 -3.67
C ALA A 24 -5.66 7.79 -2.34
N HIS A 25 -6.69 8.15 -1.58
CA HIS A 25 -7.16 7.32 -0.47
C HIS A 25 -7.81 6.05 -1.00
N GLY A 26 -7.40 4.91 -0.45
CA GLY A 26 -7.88 3.59 -0.81
C GLY A 26 -7.65 2.59 0.30
N ALA A 27 -7.57 1.33 -0.08
CA ALA A 27 -7.31 0.23 0.84
C ALA A 27 -6.58 -0.91 0.13
N ILE A 28 -5.87 -1.69 0.92
CA ILE A 28 -5.42 -3.01 0.51
C ILE A 28 -6.29 -4.10 1.13
N ARG A 29 -6.47 -5.20 0.43
CA ARG A 29 -6.95 -6.47 0.99
C ARG A 29 -5.82 -7.48 1.00
N VAL A 30 -5.57 -8.08 2.16
CA VAL A 30 -4.56 -9.13 2.31
C VAL A 30 -5.04 -10.41 1.63
N VAL A 31 -4.33 -10.87 0.62
CA VAL A 31 -4.60 -12.12 -0.11
C VAL A 31 -3.83 -13.28 0.51
N SER A 32 -2.55 -13.06 0.84
CA SER A 32 -1.72 -14.04 1.55
C SER A 32 -0.54 -13.36 2.23
N VAL A 33 0.06 -14.07 3.19
CA VAL A 33 1.28 -13.65 3.88
C VAL A 33 2.25 -14.83 3.83
N SER A 34 3.51 -14.58 3.47
CA SER A 34 4.54 -15.62 3.50
C SER A 34 4.75 -16.16 4.92
N ALA A 35 5.11 -17.44 5.03
CA ALA A 35 5.44 -18.04 6.32
C ALA A 35 6.72 -17.41 6.91
N PRO A 36 6.78 -17.14 8.22
CA PRO A 36 8.02 -16.80 8.90
C PRO A 36 9.05 -17.94 8.79
N THR A 37 10.33 -17.61 8.64
CA THR A 37 11.40 -18.60 8.40
C THR A 37 12.26 -18.86 9.64
N GLY A 38 12.09 -18.09 10.71
CA GLY A 38 12.82 -18.25 11.97
C GLY A 38 12.04 -17.87 13.22
N HIS A 39 12.74 -17.76 14.35
CA HIS A 39 12.16 -17.43 15.66
C HIS A 39 12.21 -15.94 16.02
N ALA A 40 12.72 -15.09 15.12
CA ALA A 40 12.75 -13.65 15.35
C ALA A 40 11.32 -13.09 15.45
N ARG A 41 11.11 -12.17 16.40
CA ARG A 41 9.78 -11.56 16.59
C ARG A 41 9.38 -10.71 15.39
N TYR A 42 10.28 -9.87 14.88
CA TYR A 42 10.03 -9.06 13.70
C TYR A 42 10.78 -9.66 12.52
N GLN A 43 10.07 -9.91 11.42
CA GLN A 43 10.63 -10.50 10.21
C GLN A 43 10.12 -9.76 8.99
N GLU A 44 10.99 -9.65 7.98
CA GLU A 44 10.59 -9.26 6.64
C GLU A 44 9.76 -10.38 6.02
N LEU A 45 8.53 -10.07 5.64
CA LEU A 45 7.56 -10.98 5.05
C LEU A 45 6.96 -10.37 3.80
N THR A 46 6.55 -11.22 2.86
CA THR A 46 5.84 -10.82 1.66
C THR A 46 4.34 -10.97 1.89
N VAL A 47 3.62 -9.86 1.78
CA VAL A 47 2.16 -9.81 1.76
C VAL A 47 1.68 -9.68 0.32
N GLN A 48 0.92 -10.63 -0.18
CA GLN A 48 0.18 -10.42 -1.43
C GLN A 48 -1.02 -9.55 -1.11
N ALA A 49 -1.06 -8.36 -1.68
CA ALA A 49 -2.08 -7.36 -1.41
C ALA A 49 -2.85 -7.06 -2.70
N GLN A 50 -4.17 -7.16 -2.61
CA GLN A 50 -5.06 -6.62 -3.63
C GLN A 50 -5.31 -5.14 -3.31
N VAL A 51 -4.98 -4.26 -4.24
CA VAL A 51 -4.97 -2.81 -4.06
C VAL A 51 -6.21 -2.22 -4.68
N SER A 52 -6.90 -1.33 -3.96
CA SER A 52 -8.13 -0.69 -4.43
C SER A 52 -8.14 0.80 -4.08
N ALA A 53 -8.39 1.67 -5.05
CA ALA A 53 -8.54 3.11 -4.85
C ALA A 53 -9.41 3.72 -5.96
N LEU A 54 -10.01 4.89 -5.70
CA LEU A 54 -10.80 5.58 -6.70
C LEU A 54 -9.91 6.04 -7.87
N GLY A 55 -10.23 5.55 -9.07
CA GLY A 55 -9.48 5.82 -10.30
C GLY A 55 -8.23 4.95 -10.49
N ILE A 56 -8.06 3.91 -9.69
CA ILE A 56 -6.98 2.93 -9.82
C ILE A 56 -7.61 1.56 -10.03
N GLU A 57 -7.20 0.86 -11.10
CA GLU A 57 -7.67 -0.50 -11.37
C GLU A 57 -7.22 -1.46 -10.27
N GLU A 58 -8.14 -2.35 -9.85
CA GLU A 58 -7.85 -3.31 -8.79
C GLU A 58 -6.82 -4.32 -9.27
N LYS A 59 -5.70 -4.42 -8.54
CA LYS A 59 -4.62 -5.35 -8.88
C LYS A 59 -3.99 -5.99 -7.66
N THR A 60 -3.49 -7.20 -7.83
CA THR A 60 -2.71 -7.88 -6.79
C THR A 60 -1.23 -7.63 -6.99
N GLN A 61 -0.54 -7.20 -5.95
CA GLN A 61 0.90 -7.01 -5.96
C GLN A 61 1.55 -7.46 -4.63
N PRO A 62 2.82 -7.93 -4.66
CA PRO A 62 3.57 -8.21 -3.46
C PRO A 62 3.96 -6.91 -2.74
N LEU A 63 3.83 -6.90 -1.41
CA LEU A 63 4.39 -5.89 -0.52
C LEU A 63 5.39 -6.56 0.42
N VAL A 64 6.62 -6.06 0.47
CA VAL A 64 7.65 -6.54 1.40
C VAL A 64 7.59 -5.65 2.64
N VAL A 65 7.25 -6.24 3.79
CA VAL A 65 7.00 -5.51 5.04
C VAL A 65 7.59 -6.23 6.24
N VAL A 66 8.01 -5.48 7.26
CA VAL A 66 8.47 -6.03 8.53
C VAL A 66 7.28 -6.14 9.47
N LEU A 67 6.93 -7.38 9.86
CA LEU A 67 5.77 -7.66 10.72
C LEU A 67 6.17 -8.38 12.01
N ASP A 68 5.39 -8.16 13.07
CA ASP A 68 5.45 -8.97 14.30
C ASP A 68 4.85 -10.36 14.01
N THR A 69 5.66 -11.41 14.05
CA THR A 69 5.26 -12.79 13.71
C THR A 69 4.17 -13.36 14.62
N ARG A 70 3.92 -12.73 15.77
CA ARG A 70 2.81 -13.07 16.67
C ARG A 70 1.47 -12.48 16.25
N ARG A 71 1.48 -11.49 15.34
CA ARG A 71 0.33 -10.68 14.92
C ARG A 71 0.38 -10.42 13.42
N LEU A 72 0.35 -11.52 12.66
CA LEU A 72 0.23 -11.43 11.22
C LEU A 72 -1.19 -11.00 10.83
N PRO A 73 -1.33 -10.16 9.79
CA PRO A 73 -2.65 -9.80 9.30
C PRO A 73 -3.37 -11.05 8.77
N PRO A 74 -4.66 -11.25 9.10
CA PRO A 74 -5.41 -12.36 8.55
C PRO A 74 -5.66 -12.17 7.04
N VAL A 75 -5.74 -13.28 6.32
CA VAL A 75 -6.22 -13.26 4.93
C VAL A 75 -7.63 -12.69 4.89
N GLY A 76 -7.87 -11.78 3.95
CA GLY A 76 -9.11 -11.02 3.83
C GLY A 76 -9.14 -9.71 4.64
N ALA A 77 -8.14 -9.45 5.49
CA ALA A 77 -8.04 -8.16 6.20
C ALA A 77 -8.00 -7.01 5.20
N VAL A 78 -8.77 -5.95 5.48
CA VAL A 78 -8.77 -4.72 4.69
C VAL A 78 -8.13 -3.62 5.51
N LEU A 79 -7.06 -3.03 4.99
CA LEU A 79 -6.29 -1.98 5.66
C LEU A 79 -6.35 -0.70 4.85
N PRO A 80 -6.57 0.47 5.49
CA PRO A 80 -6.50 1.75 4.81
C PRO A 80 -5.12 1.95 4.17
N ALA A 81 -5.09 2.58 3.01
CA ALA A 81 -3.86 2.88 2.31
C ALA A 81 -3.95 4.20 1.53
N ARG A 82 -2.79 4.81 1.28
CA ARG A 82 -2.61 5.83 0.25
C ARG A 82 -1.86 5.19 -0.91
N ILE A 83 -2.34 5.40 -2.13
CA ILE A 83 -1.81 4.76 -3.33
C ILE A 83 -1.51 5.86 -4.34
N SER A 84 -0.26 5.97 -4.79
CA SER A 84 0.10 6.93 -5.85
C SER A 84 -0.61 6.55 -7.16
N ARG A 85 -1.06 7.55 -7.90
CA ARG A 85 -1.71 7.35 -9.21
C ARG A 85 -0.69 7.34 -10.34
N THR A 86 0.40 8.07 -10.17
CA THR A 86 1.49 8.24 -11.15
C THR A 86 2.61 7.23 -10.94
N HIS A 87 2.91 6.85 -9.69
CA HIS A 87 4.00 5.94 -9.36
C HIS A 87 3.48 4.53 -9.10
N GLU A 88 3.63 3.67 -10.10
CA GLU A 88 3.19 2.29 -9.99
C GLU A 88 3.88 1.56 -8.83
N GLY A 89 3.07 0.92 -7.98
CA GLY A 89 3.56 0.11 -6.86
C GLY A 89 3.86 0.92 -5.60
N MET A 90 3.79 2.25 -5.65
CA MET A 90 3.99 3.10 -4.48
C MET A 90 2.71 3.17 -3.63
N ILE A 91 2.78 2.55 -2.45
CA ILE A 91 1.66 2.39 -1.53
C ILE A 91 2.14 2.61 -0.10
N GLU A 92 1.44 3.47 0.63
CA GLU A 92 1.56 3.60 2.08
C GLU A 92 0.35 2.92 2.73
N VAL A 93 0.58 1.83 3.45
CA VAL A 93 -0.48 1.10 4.16
C VAL A 93 -0.45 1.47 5.64
N ASP A 94 -1.63 1.72 6.21
CA ASP A 94 -1.79 1.92 7.66
C ASP A 94 -1.74 0.57 8.39
N TRP A 95 -0.53 0.05 8.62
CA TRP A 95 -0.31 -1.20 9.35
C TRP A 95 -0.63 -1.10 10.84
N GLU A 96 -0.62 0.11 11.42
CA GLU A 96 -0.99 0.34 12.82
C GLU A 96 -2.47 0.04 13.09
N SER A 97 -3.31 0.08 12.05
CA SER A 97 -4.70 -0.36 12.15
C SER A 97 -4.86 -1.83 12.55
N LEU A 98 -3.84 -2.68 12.38
CA LEU A 98 -3.83 -4.07 12.87
C LEU A 98 -3.63 -4.19 14.38
N ALA A 99 -3.09 -3.17 15.03
CA ALA A 99 -2.79 -3.20 16.45
C ALA A 99 -3.99 -2.78 17.34
N ARG A 100 -5.09 -2.33 16.73
CA ARG A 100 -6.31 -1.88 17.43
C ARG A 100 -7.30 -3.01 17.68
#